data_AF-T1H5B7-F1
#
_entry.id   AF-T1H5B7-F1
#
_cell.length_a   1.000
_cell.length_b   1.000
_cell.length_c   1.000
_cell.angle_alpha   90.00
_cell.angle_beta   90.00
_cell.angle_gamma   90.00
#
_symmetry.space_group_name_H-M   'P 1'
#
loop_
_entity.id
_entity.type
_entity.pdbx_description
1 polymer ?
#
loop_
_entity_poly.entity_id
_entity_poly.type
_entity_poly.pdbx_seq_one_letter_code
_entity_poly.pdbx_strand_id
1 'polypeptide(L)'
;RWRAAKEAETGEKDRRPFLATQCTELPKCEKYRLEIIREISKKVAQIQNAGLGEFRIRDLNDEINKLLREKRHWENQISSLGGPHYRRYGPKMFDAEGREVPGNRGYKYFGAAKNLPGVRELFEQETQYVPKKNYAELMKNIDAEYFGFQDDDDGILIPLEEKAEKEYREKWISEWKEKNGLEEMEE
;
A
#
# COMPACT_ATOMS: atom_id res chain seq x y z
N ARG A 1 -27.21 -40.67 -13.37
CA ARG A 1 -26.45 -41.89 -12.98
C ARG A 1 -25.27 -42.14 -13.92
N TRP A 2 -25.46 -42.14 -15.26
CA TRP A 2 -24.36 -42.31 -16.23
C TRP A 2 -23.30 -41.18 -16.23
N ARG A 3 -23.71 -39.90 -16.11
CA ARG A 3 -22.75 -38.77 -16.00
C ARG A 3 -21.84 -38.86 -14.78
N ALA A 4 -22.40 -39.15 -13.60
CA ALA A 4 -21.64 -39.28 -12.36
C ALA A 4 -20.67 -40.48 -12.37
N ALA A 5 -21.04 -41.57 -13.07
CA ALA A 5 -20.15 -42.72 -13.27
C ALA A 5 -18.98 -42.37 -14.21
N LYS A 6 -19.25 -41.63 -15.30
CA LYS A 6 -18.20 -41.17 -16.24
C LYS A 6 -17.24 -40.15 -15.61
N GLU A 7 -17.77 -39.30 -14.72
CA GLU A 7 -17.01 -38.31 -13.94
C GLU A 7 -16.15 -38.97 -12.85
N ALA A 8 -16.59 -40.12 -12.32
CA ALA A 8 -15.80 -40.97 -11.42
C ALA A 8 -14.71 -41.77 -12.17
N GLU A 9 -14.97 -42.17 -13.43
CA GLU A 9 -14.01 -42.86 -14.30
C GLU A 9 -12.89 -41.95 -14.82
N THR A 10 -13.18 -40.66 -15.01
CA THR A 10 -12.19 -39.64 -15.47
C THR A 10 -11.53 -38.87 -14.33
N GLY A 11 -12.05 -38.99 -13.11
CA GLY A 11 -11.70 -38.10 -12.01
C GLY A 11 -11.21 -38.85 -10.79
N GLU A 12 -9.97 -39.35 -10.83
CA GLU A 12 -9.16 -39.18 -9.62
C GLU A 12 -9.26 -37.70 -9.27
N LYS A 13 -9.84 -37.38 -8.10
CA LYS A 13 -9.80 -36.01 -7.59
C LYS A 13 -8.33 -35.72 -7.35
N ASP A 14 -7.67 -35.18 -8.37
CA ASP A 14 -6.28 -34.72 -8.31
C ASP A 14 -6.17 -33.86 -7.07
N ARG A 15 -5.63 -34.47 -6.01
CA ARG A 15 -5.54 -33.80 -4.73
C ARG A 15 -4.48 -32.75 -4.90
N ARG A 16 -4.82 -31.52 -4.53
CA ARG A 16 -3.89 -30.42 -4.52
C ARG A 16 -2.60 -30.84 -3.78
N PRO A 17 -1.43 -30.70 -4.42
CA PRO A 17 -0.15 -30.97 -3.76
C PRO A 17 0.04 -30.08 -2.52
N PHE A 18 0.77 -30.58 -1.53
CA PHE A 18 1.05 -29.80 -0.32
C PHE A 18 1.96 -28.59 -0.61
N LEU A 19 2.93 -28.76 -1.50
CA LEU A 19 3.85 -27.70 -1.92
C LEU A 19 3.46 -27.19 -3.31
N ALA A 20 3.16 -25.89 -3.41
CA ALA A 20 2.85 -25.26 -4.70
C ALA A 20 4.00 -25.39 -5.71
N THR A 21 5.25 -25.40 -5.24
CA THR A 21 6.46 -25.53 -6.07
C THR A 21 6.56 -26.85 -6.82
N GLN A 22 5.85 -27.90 -6.38
CA GLN A 22 5.82 -29.20 -7.08
C GLN A 22 4.98 -29.15 -8.36
N CYS A 23 4.12 -28.15 -8.52
CA CYS A 23 3.28 -28.01 -9.70
C CYS A 23 4.00 -27.13 -10.75
N THR A 24 4.31 -27.72 -11.91
CA THR A 24 4.97 -27.05 -13.03
C THR A 24 3.98 -26.59 -14.11
N GLU A 25 2.75 -27.10 -14.09
CA GLU A 25 1.72 -26.77 -15.07
C GLU A 25 0.89 -25.56 -14.61
N LEU A 26 0.90 -24.49 -15.41
CA LEU A 26 0.15 -23.27 -15.14
C LEU A 26 -1.38 -23.50 -15.00
N PRO A 27 -2.05 -24.26 -15.89
CA PRO A 27 -3.51 -24.48 -15.78
C PRO A 27 -3.91 -25.23 -14.51
N LYS A 28 -3.06 -26.16 -14.03
CA LYS A 28 -3.28 -26.88 -12.78
C LYS A 28 -3.12 -25.94 -11.58
N CYS A 29 -2.11 -25.06 -11.59
CA CYS A 29 -1.93 -24.05 -10.53
C CYS A 29 -3.15 -23.12 -10.41
N GLU A 30 -3.69 -22.67 -11.54
CA GLU A 30 -4.90 -21.83 -11.56
C GLU A 30 -6.14 -22.58 -11.05
N LYS A 31 -6.32 -23.85 -11.43
CA LYS A 31 -7.39 -24.72 -10.90
C LYS A 31 -7.32 -24.82 -9.37
N TYR A 32 -6.14 -25.09 -8.81
CA TYR A 32 -5.95 -25.20 -7.37
C TYR A 32 -6.16 -23.87 -6.64
N ARG A 33 -5.74 -22.75 -7.23
CA ARG A 33 -6.03 -21.41 -6.70
C ARG A 33 -7.55 -21.18 -6.58
N LEU A 34 -8.31 -21.52 -7.63
CA LEU A 34 -9.77 -21.37 -7.63
C LEU A 34 -10.44 -22.29 -6.61
N GLU A 35 -9.93 -23.51 -6.43
CA GLU A 35 -10.41 -24.43 -5.40
C GLU A 35 -10.24 -23.85 -4.00
N ILE A 36 -9.05 -23.31 -3.67
CA ILE A 36 -8.79 -22.65 -2.39
C ILE A 36 -9.74 -21.45 -2.18
N ILE A 37 -9.97 -20.64 -3.22
CA ILE A 37 -10.90 -19.51 -3.15
C ILE A 37 -12.31 -19.99 -2.80
N ARG A 38 -12.80 -21.08 -3.41
CA ARG A 38 -14.11 -21.66 -3.09
C ARG A 38 -14.18 -22.22 -1.68
N GLU A 39 -13.11 -22.87 -1.19
CA GLU A 39 -13.01 -23.34 0.19
C GLU A 39 -13.10 -22.18 1.18
N ILE A 40 -12.37 -21.08 0.92
CA ILE A 40 -12.42 -19.85 1.72
C ILE A 40 -13.86 -19.31 1.75
N SER A 41 -14.50 -19.13 0.59
CA SER A 41 -15.87 -18.59 0.52
C SER A 41 -16.87 -19.42 1.34
N LYS A 42 -16.76 -20.76 1.31
CA LYS A 42 -17.60 -21.64 2.13
C LYS A 42 -17.37 -21.44 3.63
N LYS A 43 -16.11 -21.33 4.07
CA LYS A 43 -15.79 -21.10 5.49
C LYS A 43 -16.17 -19.71 5.95
N VAL A 44 -15.99 -18.68 5.11
CA VAL A 44 -16.47 -17.32 5.39
C VAL A 44 -17.98 -17.34 5.63
N ALA A 45 -18.75 -18.00 4.74
CA ALA A 45 -20.20 -18.13 4.91
C ALA A 45 -20.57 -18.84 6.23
N GLN A 46 -19.80 -19.84 6.66
CA GLN A 46 -20.00 -20.51 7.95
C GLN A 46 -19.71 -19.58 9.14
N ILE A 47 -18.63 -18.80 9.12
CA ILE A 47 -18.27 -17.89 10.22
C ILE A 47 -19.28 -16.73 10.37
N GLN A 48 -19.98 -16.33 9.31
CA GLN A 48 -21.01 -15.28 9.44
C GLN A 48 -22.17 -15.69 10.36
N ASN A 49 -22.38 -16.99 10.58
CA ASN A 49 -23.38 -17.46 11.52
C ASN A 49 -22.82 -17.34 12.96
N ALA A 50 -23.25 -16.30 13.68
CA ALA A 50 -22.83 -16.00 15.05
C ALA A 50 -23.30 -17.04 16.09
N GLY A 51 -24.17 -17.99 15.71
CA GLY A 51 -24.62 -19.07 16.59
C GLY A 51 -23.64 -20.25 16.70
N LEU A 52 -22.55 -20.26 15.93
CA LEU A 52 -21.47 -21.23 16.14
C LEU A 52 -20.71 -20.82 17.41
N GLY A 53 -20.53 -21.75 18.35
CA GLY A 53 -19.81 -21.47 19.60
C GLY A 53 -18.41 -20.88 19.37
N GLU A 54 -17.92 -20.14 20.36
CA GLU A 54 -16.68 -19.33 20.29
C GLU A 54 -15.47 -20.11 19.76
N PHE A 55 -15.22 -21.31 20.30
CA PHE A 55 -14.13 -22.18 19.87
C PHE A 55 -14.20 -22.53 18.38
N ARG A 56 -15.40 -22.82 17.88
CA ARG A 56 -15.60 -23.19 16.48
C ARG A 56 -15.35 -21.99 15.56
N ILE A 57 -15.74 -20.79 15.97
CA ILE A 57 -15.45 -19.55 15.24
C ILE A 57 -13.94 -19.32 15.16
N ARG A 58 -13.19 -19.54 16.25
CA ARG A 58 -11.72 -19.44 16.26
C ARG A 58 -11.08 -20.41 15.28
N ASP A 59 -11.43 -21.70 15.36
CA ASP A 59 -10.91 -22.73 14.47
C ASP A 59 -11.18 -22.40 12.99
N LEU A 60 -12.40 -21.97 12.68
CA LEU A 60 -12.76 -21.58 11.31
C LEU A 60 -11.94 -20.37 10.84
N ASN A 61 -11.67 -19.40 11.72
CA ASN A 61 -10.87 -18.22 11.39
C ASN A 61 -9.41 -18.62 11.11
N ASP A 62 -8.85 -19.53 11.90
CA ASP A 62 -7.51 -20.07 11.68
C ASP A 62 -7.42 -20.87 10.37
N GLU A 63 -8.42 -21.69 10.08
CA GLU A 63 -8.52 -22.42 8.82
C GLU A 63 -8.58 -21.47 7.61
N ILE A 64 -9.36 -20.38 7.69
CA ILE A 64 -9.40 -19.36 6.61
C ILE A 64 -8.04 -18.70 6.45
N ASN A 65 -7.38 -18.29 7.54
CA ASN A 65 -6.05 -17.68 7.47
C ASN A 65 -5.01 -18.65 6.89
N LYS A 66 -5.10 -19.94 7.22
CA LYS A 66 -4.26 -20.99 6.62
C LYS A 66 -4.49 -21.08 5.11
N LEU A 67 -5.74 -21.10 4.65
CA LEU A 67 -6.08 -21.13 3.22
C LEU A 67 -5.64 -19.86 2.49
N LEU A 68 -5.69 -18.68 3.14
CA LEU A 68 -5.18 -17.43 2.55
C LEU A 68 -3.67 -17.46 2.36
N ARG A 69 -2.92 -18.04 3.31
CA ARG A 69 -1.48 -18.29 3.13
C ARG A 69 -1.23 -19.30 2.01
N GLU A 70 -2.01 -20.36 1.94
CA GLU A 70 -1.90 -21.35 0.86
C GLU A 70 -2.17 -20.71 -0.52
N LYS A 71 -3.25 -19.94 -0.66
CA LYS A 71 -3.55 -19.14 -1.85
C LYS A 71 -2.36 -18.25 -2.24
N ARG A 72 -1.71 -17.63 -1.25
CA ARG A 72 -0.51 -16.80 -1.46
C ARG A 72 0.62 -17.57 -2.13
N HIS A 73 0.86 -18.81 -1.69
CA HIS A 73 1.90 -19.67 -2.27
C HIS A 73 1.56 -20.06 -3.70
N TRP A 74 0.30 -20.40 -3.98
CA TRP A 74 -0.16 -20.71 -5.33
C TRP A 74 -0.10 -19.49 -6.27
N GLU A 75 -0.46 -18.30 -5.81
CA GLU A 75 -0.33 -17.07 -6.61
C GLU A 75 1.12 -16.71 -6.92
N ASN A 76 2.03 -16.95 -5.98
CA ASN A 76 3.47 -16.79 -6.23
C ASN A 76 3.98 -17.83 -7.24
N GLN A 77 3.55 -19.09 -7.14
CA GLN A 77 3.94 -20.13 -8.10
C GLN A 77 3.44 -19.82 -9.52
N ILE A 78 2.18 -19.39 -9.66
CA ILE A 78 1.61 -18.94 -10.95
C ILE A 78 2.49 -17.83 -11.54
N SER A 79 2.85 -16.84 -10.71
CA SER A 79 3.74 -15.76 -11.12
C SER A 79 5.14 -16.25 -11.52
N SER A 80 5.70 -17.25 -10.82
CA SER A 80 7.01 -17.83 -11.14
C SER A 80 7.01 -18.63 -12.44
N LEU A 81 5.87 -19.25 -12.79
CA LEU A 81 5.67 -19.98 -14.05
C LEU A 81 5.34 -19.05 -15.24
N GLY A 82 5.39 -17.72 -15.06
CA GLY A 82 5.08 -16.74 -16.10
C GLY A 82 3.60 -16.42 -16.27
N GLY A 83 2.75 -16.81 -15.30
CA GLY A 83 1.33 -16.49 -15.28
C GLY A 83 0.99 -15.12 -14.67
N PRO A 84 -0.31 -14.77 -14.57
CA PRO A 84 -0.75 -13.47 -14.08
C PRO A 84 -0.38 -13.17 -12.62
N HIS A 85 0.02 -11.92 -12.34
CA HIS A 85 0.33 -11.46 -10.98
C HIS A 85 -0.92 -11.11 -10.16
N TYR A 86 -1.68 -12.12 -9.72
CA TYR A 86 -2.91 -11.93 -8.94
C TYR A 86 -2.74 -11.17 -7.62
N ARG A 87 -1.55 -11.16 -7.02
CA ARG A 87 -1.29 -10.38 -5.81
C ARG A 87 -1.37 -8.87 -6.05
N ARG A 88 -0.84 -8.42 -7.18
CA ARG A 88 -0.68 -7.00 -7.49
C ARG A 88 -1.91 -6.44 -8.19
N TYR A 89 -2.45 -7.19 -9.14
CA TYR A 89 -3.54 -6.73 -10.01
C TYR A 89 -4.84 -7.52 -9.84
N GLY A 90 -4.83 -8.56 -9.00
CA GLY A 90 -6.02 -9.38 -8.79
C GLY A 90 -7.06 -8.70 -7.89
N PRO A 91 -8.34 -9.08 -8.02
CA PRO A 91 -9.40 -8.57 -7.16
C PRO A 91 -9.13 -8.92 -5.69
N LYS A 92 -9.21 -7.90 -4.82
CA LYS A 92 -9.08 -8.03 -3.36
C LYS A 92 -10.37 -8.59 -2.72
N MET A 93 -10.81 -9.76 -3.17
CA MET A 93 -12.15 -10.31 -2.89
C MET A 93 -12.46 -10.65 -1.44
N PHE A 94 -11.50 -10.56 -0.53
CA PHE A 94 -11.67 -10.93 0.89
C PHE A 94 -11.20 -9.83 1.87
N ASP A 95 -10.79 -8.68 1.33
CA ASP A 95 -10.30 -7.55 2.13
C ASP A 95 -11.46 -6.74 2.72
N ALA A 96 -12.66 -6.82 2.13
CA ALA A 96 -13.86 -6.17 2.67
C ALA A 96 -14.40 -6.95 3.88
N GLU A 97 -14.37 -8.28 3.83
CA GLU A 97 -14.91 -9.14 4.88
C GLU A 97 -13.92 -9.39 6.01
N GLY A 98 -12.61 -9.42 5.72
CA GLY A 98 -11.55 -9.62 6.70
C GLY A 98 -10.98 -8.32 7.22
N ARG A 99 -10.94 -8.13 8.55
CA ARG A 99 -10.24 -6.98 9.17
C ARG A 99 -8.93 -7.47 9.79
N GLU A 100 -7.83 -6.77 9.51
CA GLU A 100 -6.53 -7.01 10.14
C GLU A 100 -6.39 -6.13 11.38
N VAL A 101 -5.85 -6.69 12.47
CA VAL A 101 -5.46 -5.89 13.64
C VAL A 101 -4.16 -5.14 13.29
N PRO A 102 -4.13 -3.81 13.38
CA PRO A 102 -2.93 -3.00 13.24
C PRO A 102 -1.79 -3.50 14.14
N GLY A 103 -0.57 -3.46 13.61
CA GLY A 103 0.59 -4.12 14.23
C GLY A 103 0.77 -5.59 13.83
N ASN A 104 -0.31 -6.35 13.65
CA ASN A 104 -0.25 -7.75 13.20
C ASN A 104 -0.45 -7.88 11.69
N ARG A 105 0.66 -7.90 10.96
CA ARG A 105 0.65 -8.01 9.49
C ARG A 105 0.31 -9.44 9.04
N GLY A 106 -0.90 -9.64 8.55
CA GLY A 106 -1.29 -10.82 7.76
C GLY A 106 -2.17 -11.86 8.44
N TYR A 107 -2.68 -11.60 9.65
CA TYR A 107 -3.76 -12.38 10.25
C TYR A 107 -5.07 -11.57 10.22
N LYS A 108 -6.11 -12.15 9.63
CA LYS A 108 -7.41 -11.49 9.44
C LYS A 108 -8.47 -12.14 10.30
N TYR A 109 -9.39 -11.32 10.81
CA TYR A 109 -10.60 -11.79 11.47
C TYR A 109 -11.80 -11.59 10.54
N PHE A 110 -12.57 -12.65 10.30
CA PHE A 110 -13.72 -12.67 9.39
C PHE A 110 -15.04 -12.75 10.17
N GLY A 111 -16.10 -12.10 9.68
CA GLY A 111 -17.47 -12.25 10.21
C GLY A 111 -17.57 -12.18 11.74
N ALA A 112 -18.20 -13.18 12.36
CA ALA A 112 -18.37 -13.27 13.82
C ALA A 112 -17.05 -13.38 14.60
N ALA A 113 -15.94 -13.77 13.96
CA ALA A 113 -14.62 -13.81 14.62
C ALA A 113 -14.13 -12.43 15.08
N LYS A 114 -14.65 -11.34 14.49
CA LYS A 114 -14.37 -9.97 14.93
C LYS A 114 -15.03 -9.64 16.28
N ASN A 115 -16.09 -10.34 16.64
CA ASN A 115 -16.86 -10.10 17.87
C ASN A 115 -16.39 -10.98 19.03
N LEU A 116 -15.33 -11.78 18.84
CA LEU A 116 -14.79 -12.62 19.90
C LEU A 116 -14.26 -11.75 21.05
N PRO A 117 -14.41 -12.18 22.32
CA PRO A 117 -13.79 -11.53 23.47
C PRO A 117 -12.28 -11.35 23.25
N GLY A 118 -11.74 -10.18 23.61
CA GLY A 118 -10.34 -9.79 23.36
C GLY A 118 -10.05 -9.30 21.94
N VAL A 119 -10.57 -9.95 20.89
CA VAL A 119 -10.39 -9.48 19.50
C VAL A 119 -11.19 -8.21 19.25
N ARG A 120 -12.41 -8.15 19.78
CA ARG A 120 -13.28 -6.98 19.67
C ARG A 120 -12.65 -5.73 20.28
N GLU A 121 -12.03 -5.88 21.45
CA GLU A 121 -11.39 -4.77 22.18
C GLU A 121 -10.23 -4.17 21.37
N LEU A 122 -9.42 -5.01 20.72
CA LEU A 122 -8.33 -4.57 19.84
C LEU A 122 -8.87 -3.72 18.67
N PHE A 123 -10.02 -4.09 18.09
CA PHE A 123 -10.62 -3.32 17.00
C PHE A 123 -11.31 -2.03 17.44
N GLU A 124 -11.84 -1.98 18.67
CA GLU A 124 -12.50 -0.77 19.20
C GLU A 124 -11.48 0.29 19.63
N GLN A 125 -10.38 -0.11 20.28
CA GLN A 125 -9.34 0.80 20.80
C GLN A 125 -8.73 1.71 19.73
N GLU A 126 -8.63 1.25 18.49
CA GLU A 126 -7.95 1.98 17.42
C GLU A 126 -8.88 2.88 16.60
N THR A 127 -10.19 2.86 16.89
CA THR A 127 -11.14 3.79 16.25
C THR A 127 -11.15 5.18 16.88
N GLN A 128 -10.13 5.53 17.67
CA GLN A 128 -9.88 6.93 18.01
C GLN A 128 -9.46 7.67 16.72
N TYR A 129 -10.46 8.21 16.04
CA TYR A 129 -10.29 9.08 14.90
C TYR A 129 -9.43 10.27 15.34
N VAL A 130 -8.15 10.27 14.96
CA VAL A 130 -7.34 11.47 15.03
C VAL A 130 -7.87 12.39 13.93
N PRO A 131 -8.55 13.50 14.24
CA PRO A 131 -9.04 14.40 13.22
C PRO A 131 -7.84 14.89 12.40
N LYS A 132 -7.92 14.72 11.08
CA LYS A 132 -6.94 15.34 10.17
C LYS A 132 -7.03 16.84 10.39
N LYS A 133 -5.88 17.49 10.58
CA LYS A 133 -5.85 18.95 10.70
C LYS A 133 -6.47 19.56 9.45
N ASN A 134 -7.42 20.46 9.61
CA ASN A 134 -7.99 21.20 8.49
C ASN A 134 -6.92 22.14 7.92
N TYR A 135 -7.05 22.56 6.66
CA TYR A 135 -6.17 23.56 6.03
C TYR A 135 -6.02 24.80 6.92
N ALA A 136 -7.12 25.29 7.51
CA ALA A 136 -7.09 26.42 8.46
C ALA A 136 -6.25 26.14 9.72
N GLU A 137 -6.25 24.92 10.24
CA GLU A 137 -5.44 24.53 11.41
C GLU A 137 -3.96 24.37 11.04
N LEU A 138 -3.68 23.96 9.80
CA LEU A 138 -2.32 23.88 9.27
C LEU A 138 -1.74 25.29 9.04
N MET A 139 -2.53 26.20 8.48
CA MET A 139 -2.14 27.59 8.22
C MET A 139 -2.06 28.45 9.49
N LYS A 140 -2.63 28.02 10.62
CA LYS A 140 -2.64 28.78 11.87
C LYS A 140 -1.25 29.13 12.40
N ASN A 141 -0.27 28.26 12.14
CA ASN A 141 1.11 28.43 12.58
C ASN A 141 2.04 28.84 11.42
N ILE A 142 1.47 29.26 10.30
CA ILE A 142 2.23 29.78 9.15
C ILE A 142 2.07 31.29 9.17
N ASP A 143 3.17 31.97 9.44
CA ASP A 143 3.30 33.41 9.57
C ASP A 143 3.81 34.06 8.27
N ALA A 144 3.86 35.39 8.28
CA ALA A 144 4.39 36.18 7.16
C ALA A 144 5.88 35.87 6.89
N GLU A 145 6.61 35.46 7.93
CA GLU A 145 8.01 35.01 7.85
C GLU A 145 8.14 33.75 6.97
N TYR A 146 7.24 32.78 7.09
CA TYR A 146 7.25 31.60 6.22
C TYR A 146 7.12 31.93 4.72
N PHE A 147 6.45 33.03 4.38
CA PHE A 147 6.29 33.49 3.00
C PHE A 147 7.35 34.53 2.58
N GLY A 148 8.33 34.83 3.43
CA GLY A 148 9.41 35.77 3.13
C GLY A 148 8.96 37.22 3.00
N PHE A 149 7.78 37.58 3.52
CA PHE A 149 7.28 38.96 3.44
C PHE A 149 8.12 39.96 4.25
N GLN A 150 9.03 39.48 5.09
CA GLN A 150 9.90 40.31 5.93
C GLN A 150 11.38 40.22 5.52
N ASP A 151 11.71 39.45 4.48
CA ASP A 151 13.09 39.28 4.00
C ASP A 151 13.64 40.57 3.37
N ASP A 152 12.78 41.43 2.84
CA ASP A 152 13.18 42.72 2.24
C ASP A 152 13.39 43.83 3.31
N ASP A 153 12.84 43.65 4.51
CA ASP A 153 12.84 44.65 5.60
C ASP A 153 14.01 44.47 6.58
N ASP A 154 14.85 43.45 6.40
CA ASP A 154 16.01 43.15 7.26
C ASP A 154 17.19 44.12 7.05
N GLY A 155 17.10 44.97 6.02
CA GLY A 155 18.11 45.96 5.66
C GLY A 155 19.39 45.39 5.05
N ILE A 156 19.43 44.09 4.74
CA ILE A 156 20.58 43.40 4.13
C ILE A 156 20.58 43.58 2.61
N LEU A 157 19.40 43.63 1.99
CA LEU A 157 19.24 43.68 0.54
C LEU A 157 19.89 44.93 -0.09
N ILE A 158 19.59 46.13 0.44
CA ILE A 158 20.06 47.42 -0.13
C ILE A 158 21.61 47.50 -0.18
N PRO A 159 22.37 47.20 0.89
CA PRO A 159 23.83 47.18 0.83
C PRO A 159 24.42 46.19 -0.18
N LEU A 160 23.77 45.03 -0.37
CA LEU A 160 24.20 44.03 -1.34
C LEU A 160 23.95 44.51 -2.78
N GLU A 161 22.81 45.14 -3.04
CA GLU A 161 22.47 45.74 -4.33
C GLU A 161 23.43 46.87 -4.69
N GLU A 162 23.73 47.79 -3.76
CA GLU A 162 24.67 48.89 -3.99
C GLU A 162 26.08 48.38 -4.33
N LYS A 163 26.53 47.32 -3.65
CA LYS A 163 27.84 46.70 -3.92
C LYS A 163 27.85 46.05 -5.30
N ALA A 164 26.81 45.28 -5.62
CA ALA A 164 26.67 44.65 -6.93
C ALA A 164 26.60 45.70 -8.04
N GLU A 165 25.83 46.79 -7.88
CA GLU A 165 25.73 47.87 -8.86
C GLU A 165 27.09 48.50 -9.15
N LYS A 166 27.90 48.77 -8.12
CA LYS A 166 29.27 49.30 -8.30
C LYS A 166 30.14 48.34 -9.10
N GLU A 167 30.15 47.05 -8.75
CA GLU A 167 30.93 46.03 -9.47
C GLU A 167 30.48 45.89 -10.94
N TYR A 168 29.17 45.92 -11.19
CA TYR A 168 28.62 45.88 -12.56
C TYR A 168 28.97 47.13 -13.35
N ARG A 169 28.88 48.31 -12.71
CA ARG A 169 29.21 49.60 -13.33
C ARG A 169 30.69 49.67 -13.71
N GLU A 170 31.58 49.23 -12.82
CA GLU A 170 33.02 49.17 -13.09
C GLU A 170 33.34 48.23 -14.26
N LYS A 171 32.78 47.02 -14.26
CA LYS A 171 32.92 46.06 -15.37
C LYS A 171 32.38 46.62 -16.69
N TRP A 172 31.21 47.25 -16.64
CA TRP A 172 30.61 47.84 -17.84
C TRP A 172 31.44 49.00 -18.40
N ILE A 173 31.99 49.84 -17.52
CA ILE A 173 32.90 50.93 -17.92
C ILE A 173 34.19 50.36 -18.51
N SER A 174 34.79 49.32 -17.93
CA SER A 174 36.00 48.70 -18.48
C SER A 174 35.74 48.09 -19.85
N GLU A 175 34.65 47.32 -20.01
CA GLU A 175 34.26 46.75 -21.30
C GLU A 175 33.96 47.83 -22.36
N TRP A 176 33.32 48.94 -21.95
CA TRP A 176 33.04 50.07 -22.85
C TRP A 176 34.32 50.80 -23.26
N LYS A 177 35.27 51.01 -22.34
CA LYS A 177 36.58 51.62 -22.62
C LYS A 177 37.42 50.75 -23.57
N GLU A 178 37.46 49.43 -23.33
CA GLU A 178 38.13 48.46 -24.22
C GLU A 178 37.53 48.48 -25.64
N LYS A 179 36.20 48.52 -25.75
CA LYS A 179 35.51 48.50 -27.04
C LYS A 179 35.66 49.80 -27.84
N ASN A 180 35.78 50.94 -27.17
CA ASN A 180 35.89 52.26 -27.81
C ASN A 180 37.33 52.80 -27.90
N GLY A 181 38.33 52.02 -27.47
CA GLY A 181 39.75 52.33 -27.71
C GLY A 181 40.26 53.59 -27.00
N LEU A 182 39.71 53.92 -25.82
CA LEU A 182 40.19 55.02 -24.98
C LEU A 182 41.12 54.46 -23.90
N GLU A 183 42.40 54.25 -24.25
CA GLU A 183 43.47 54.16 -23.25
C GLU A 183 43.65 55.55 -22.63
N GLU A 184 43.39 55.68 -21.33
CA GLU A 184 43.66 56.91 -20.58
C GLU A 184 45.17 57.18 -20.61
N MET A 185 45.58 58.25 -21.31
CA MET A 185 46.87 58.89 -21.07
C MET A 185 46.82 59.50 -19.66
N GLU A 186 47.50 58.85 -18.72
CA GLU A 186 47.76 59.38 -17.37
C GLU A 186 48.63 60.66 -17.44
N GLU A 187 48.22 61.70 -16.72
CA GLU A 187 49.09 62.78 -16.22
C GLU A 187 48.72 63.12 -14.77
#